data_AF-A0AAE1KEP6-F1
#
_entry.id   AF-A0AAE1KEP6-F1
#
_cell.length_a   1.000
_cell.length_b   1.000
_cell.length_c   1.000
_cell.angle_alpha   90.00
_cell.angle_beta   90.00
_cell.angle_gamma   90.00
#
_symmetry.space_group_name_H-M   'P 1'
#
loop_
_entity.id
_entity.type
_entity.pdbx_description
1 polymer ?
#
loop_
_entity_poly.entity_id
_entity_poly.type
_entity_poly.pdbx_seq_one_letter_code
_entity_poly.pdbx_strand_id
1 'polypeptide(L)'
;YELHWSCCCHFTMSDKGTVVLAYSGGLDTSCILVWLKEQGYQVVAFMSNLGQDEDFEEAKKKATKLGAKEVVIEDQRKELVEEFVWPAVSGDLIYEGRYLLGTALARPCIVRGLIRVARRVGAGFVSHGATGKGNDQIRFEFGCYALCPDIQVISPWKDPSFYRRFPGRPELFEYARQHDIPLPITPKAPWSIDANLVHISYESGILEDPATPAPPYLYLWTTDPEKAPQQAQQLTITFKEGVPHRVSVEGEGTTVHDPLEIFDTCNRIGARHGVGRVDLVENRSVGIKSRGVYETPGLSLLRSAHMDLESLCMDREVKKIKDYLSTCMAQQVYNGLWYSPEFEFTRSCVQKAENVVTGSVQLRVYKGNVFVVKREAPISLYNQELVSMDVQGEYEPIDAAGFIRINAEEEENKKKKEEENKKKEEENKEEENKKKKKEEENKKKKKEEENKKKKKEEENKKKKKEEENKKKKKEEENKKKKKEEENKKKKKEEENKKKKKEEENKKKKEEEENKKKKEEENKKKKEEKKEEENKEENNKNENKKENKEEEEN
;
A
#
# COMPACT_ATOMS: atom_id res chain seq x y z
N TYR A 1 -53.30 -20.14 -75.34
CA TYR A 1 -52.38 -21.18 -74.83
C TYR A 1 -50.96 -20.66 -74.97
N GLU A 2 -50.56 -19.79 -74.05
CA GLU A 2 -49.16 -19.34 -73.92
C GLU A 2 -48.44 -20.30 -72.98
N LEU A 3 -47.41 -20.97 -73.48
CA LEU A 3 -46.51 -21.79 -72.69
C LEU A 3 -45.32 -20.94 -72.27
N HIS A 4 -45.35 -20.51 -71.00
CA HIS A 4 -44.23 -19.89 -70.29
C HIS A 4 -43.09 -20.91 -70.13
N TRP A 5 -41.97 -20.66 -70.81
CA TRP A 5 -40.69 -21.27 -70.46
C TRP A 5 -40.18 -20.63 -69.16
N SER A 6 -40.20 -21.39 -68.07
CA SER A 6 -39.57 -20.98 -66.81
C SER A 6 -38.06 -21.13 -66.97
N CYS A 7 -37.36 -20.01 -67.13
CA CYS A 7 -35.92 -19.95 -67.14
C CYS A 7 -35.41 -20.24 -65.72
N CYS A 8 -34.81 -21.41 -65.51
CA CYS A 8 -33.99 -21.72 -64.34
C CYS A 8 -32.81 -20.74 -64.28
N CYS A 9 -32.96 -19.63 -63.55
CA CYS A 9 -31.85 -18.79 -63.14
C CYS A 9 -30.93 -19.63 -62.22
N HIS A 10 -29.89 -20.22 -62.80
CA HIS A 10 -28.71 -20.61 -62.04
C HIS A 10 -28.17 -19.33 -61.38
N PHE A 11 -28.33 -19.25 -60.06
CA PHE A 11 -27.64 -18.24 -59.25
C PHE A 11 -26.14 -18.52 -59.40
N THR A 12 -25.48 -17.85 -60.33
CA THR A 12 -24.02 -17.83 -60.38
C THR A 12 -23.56 -17.11 -59.12
N MET A 13 -23.22 -17.87 -58.08
CA MET A 13 -22.56 -17.31 -56.89
C MET A 13 -21.34 -16.53 -57.39
N SER A 14 -21.33 -15.22 -57.14
CA SER A 14 -20.19 -14.37 -57.46
C SER A 14 -18.99 -14.91 -56.70
N ASP A 15 -17.93 -15.32 -57.40
CA ASP A 15 -16.70 -15.79 -56.78
C ASP A 15 -16.04 -14.62 -56.04
N LYS A 16 -16.14 -14.63 -54.70
CA LYS A 16 -15.54 -13.60 -53.84
C LYS A 16 -14.04 -13.83 -53.62
N GLY A 17 -13.49 -14.92 -54.15
CA GLY A 17 -12.09 -15.31 -53.99
C GLY A 17 -11.88 -16.42 -52.96
N THR A 18 -10.60 -16.73 -52.74
CA THR A 18 -10.17 -17.83 -51.86
C THR A 18 -10.00 -17.36 -50.42
N VAL A 19 -10.55 -18.13 -49.47
CA VAL A 19 -10.34 -17.97 -48.03
C VAL A 19 -9.65 -19.19 -47.45
N VAL A 20 -8.61 -18.99 -46.65
CA VAL A 20 -8.00 -20.08 -45.85
C VAL A 20 -8.59 -20.07 -44.45
N LEU A 21 -9.32 -21.13 -44.10
CA LEU A 21 -9.94 -21.32 -42.80
C LEU A 21 -9.03 -22.15 -41.89
N ALA A 22 -8.65 -21.61 -40.74
CA ALA A 22 -8.10 -22.39 -39.64
C ALA A 22 -9.19 -23.36 -39.13
N TYR A 23 -9.04 -24.64 -39.49
CA TYR A 23 -10.05 -25.68 -39.36
C TYR A 23 -9.60 -26.74 -38.36
N SER A 24 -10.51 -27.13 -37.46
CA SER A 24 -10.26 -28.10 -36.38
C SER A 24 -11.14 -29.35 -36.45
N GLY A 25 -11.97 -29.51 -37.48
CA GLY A 25 -12.91 -30.64 -37.55
C GLY A 25 -14.14 -30.54 -36.63
N GLY A 26 -14.12 -29.63 -35.64
CA GLY A 26 -15.21 -29.39 -34.70
C GLY A 26 -16.49 -28.85 -35.34
N LEU A 27 -17.54 -28.74 -34.53
CA LEU A 27 -18.86 -28.23 -34.96
C LEU A 27 -18.73 -26.81 -35.55
N ASP A 28 -18.16 -25.88 -34.79
CA ASP A 28 -18.06 -24.47 -35.16
C ASP A 28 -17.33 -24.27 -36.49
N THR A 29 -16.12 -24.82 -36.65
CA THR A 29 -15.33 -24.67 -37.87
C THR A 29 -15.93 -25.43 -39.06
N SER A 30 -16.68 -26.51 -38.84
CA SER A 30 -17.45 -27.20 -39.89
C SER A 30 -18.63 -26.37 -40.38
N CYS A 31 -19.40 -25.76 -39.46
CA CYS A 31 -20.47 -24.85 -39.83
C CYS A 31 -19.93 -23.59 -40.53
N ILE A 32 -18.81 -23.04 -40.05
CA ILE A 32 -18.14 -21.89 -40.68
C ILE A 32 -17.68 -22.22 -42.11
N LEU A 33 -17.12 -23.41 -42.34
CA LEU A 33 -16.71 -23.86 -43.68
C LEU A 33 -17.90 -23.81 -44.65
N VAL A 34 -19.03 -24.43 -44.28
CA VAL A 34 -20.23 -24.44 -45.13
C VAL A 34 -20.81 -23.03 -45.30
N TRP A 35 -20.85 -22.25 -44.22
CA TRP A 35 -21.35 -20.88 -44.28
C TRP A 35 -20.51 -19.98 -45.19
N LEU A 36 -19.18 -20.06 -45.13
CA LEU A 36 -18.29 -19.31 -46.03
C LEU A 36 -18.53 -19.67 -47.50
N LYS A 37 -18.81 -20.94 -47.79
CA LYS A 37 -19.21 -21.35 -49.14
C LYS A 37 -20.55 -20.74 -49.55
N GLU A 38 -21.56 -20.74 -48.66
CA GLU A 38 -22.83 -20.04 -48.91
C GLU A 38 -22.63 -18.55 -49.19
N GLN A 39 -21.62 -17.93 -48.57
CA GLN A 39 -21.27 -16.53 -48.82
C GLN A 39 -20.56 -16.29 -50.16
N GLY A 40 -20.21 -17.34 -50.91
CA GLY A 40 -19.55 -17.26 -52.23
C GLY A 40 -18.03 -17.37 -52.22
N TYR A 41 -17.41 -17.84 -51.13
CA TYR A 41 -15.96 -18.04 -51.04
C TYR A 41 -15.53 -19.45 -51.44
N GLN A 42 -14.35 -19.55 -52.05
CA GLN A 42 -13.64 -20.83 -52.22
C GLN A 42 -12.83 -21.12 -50.95
N VAL A 43 -13.24 -22.11 -50.16
CA VAL A 43 -12.63 -22.38 -48.84
C VAL A 43 -11.50 -23.40 -48.95
N VAL A 44 -10.29 -23.02 -48.52
CA VAL A 44 -9.18 -23.93 -48.24
C VAL A 44 -9.17 -24.21 -46.73
N ALA A 45 -9.28 -25.46 -46.32
CA ALA A 45 -9.23 -25.84 -44.92
C ALA A 45 -7.78 -26.10 -44.49
N PHE A 46 -7.27 -25.33 -43.53
CA PHE A 46 -5.95 -25.49 -42.97
C PHE A 46 -6.03 -26.10 -41.56
N MET A 47 -5.41 -27.25 -41.37
CA MET A 47 -5.27 -27.93 -40.09
C MET A 47 -3.81 -27.90 -39.64
N SER A 48 -3.58 -27.46 -38.41
CA SER A 48 -2.26 -27.49 -37.79
C SER A 48 -2.20 -28.66 -36.83
N ASN A 49 -1.31 -29.63 -37.11
CA ASN A 49 -0.98 -30.67 -36.14
C ASN A 49 0.04 -30.11 -35.16
N LEU A 50 -0.44 -29.85 -33.94
CA LEU A 50 0.34 -29.40 -32.80
C LEU A 50 0.40 -30.47 -31.72
N GLY A 51 0.18 -31.74 -32.04
CA GLY A 51 0.23 -32.86 -31.09
C GLY A 51 -1.07 -33.11 -30.33
N GLN A 52 -2.19 -32.53 -30.76
CA GLN A 52 -3.51 -32.91 -30.28
C GLN A 52 -3.91 -34.31 -30.78
N ASP A 53 -4.68 -35.04 -29.96
CA ASP A 53 -5.17 -36.39 -30.29
C ASP A 53 -6.42 -36.32 -31.19
N GLU A 54 -6.20 -36.07 -32.47
CA GLU A 54 -7.24 -35.95 -33.50
C GLU A 54 -6.97 -36.89 -34.68
N ASP A 55 -8.03 -37.46 -35.24
CA ASP A 55 -7.96 -38.16 -36.53
C ASP A 55 -7.98 -37.12 -37.67
N PHE A 56 -6.79 -36.65 -38.03
CA PHE A 56 -6.58 -35.68 -39.10
C PHE A 56 -7.06 -36.17 -40.47
N GLU A 57 -7.01 -37.48 -40.74
CA GLU A 57 -7.49 -38.04 -42.01
C GLU A 57 -9.02 -38.06 -42.07
N GLU A 58 -9.69 -38.37 -40.96
CA GLU A 58 -11.15 -38.25 -40.88
C GLU A 58 -11.59 -36.78 -40.94
N ALA A 59 -10.90 -35.87 -40.25
CA ALA A 59 -11.15 -34.43 -40.35
C ALA A 59 -10.98 -33.92 -41.79
N LYS A 60 -9.99 -34.44 -42.54
CA LYS A 60 -9.78 -34.14 -43.96
C LYS A 60 -10.88 -34.66 -44.86
N LYS A 61 -11.31 -35.91 -44.66
CA LYS A 61 -12.47 -36.47 -45.38
C LYS A 61 -13.72 -35.65 -45.11
N LYS A 62 -13.95 -35.26 -43.85
CA LYS A 62 -15.05 -34.40 -43.44
C LYS A 62 -15.00 -33.03 -44.15
N ALA A 63 -13.88 -32.31 -44.07
CA ALA A 63 -13.73 -31.01 -44.73
C ALA A 63 -13.94 -31.10 -46.26
N THR A 64 -13.40 -32.15 -46.88
CA THR A 64 -13.57 -32.42 -48.31
C THR A 64 -15.05 -32.67 -48.65
N LYS A 65 -15.76 -33.49 -47.87
CA LYS A 65 -17.19 -33.76 -48.04
C LYS A 65 -18.04 -32.49 -47.89
N LEU A 66 -17.67 -31.59 -46.98
CA LEU A 66 -18.31 -30.28 -46.81
C LEU A 66 -17.99 -29.31 -47.97
N GLY A 67 -17.08 -29.69 -48.86
CA GLY A 67 -16.72 -29.00 -50.09
C GLY A 67 -15.65 -27.93 -49.92
N ALA A 68 -14.68 -28.16 -49.03
CA ALA A 68 -13.40 -27.46 -49.11
C ALA A 68 -12.76 -27.69 -50.49
N LYS A 69 -12.24 -26.62 -51.10
CA LYS A 69 -11.50 -26.67 -52.37
C LYS A 69 -10.20 -27.46 -52.24
N GLU A 70 -9.52 -27.29 -51.10
CA GLU A 70 -8.28 -27.96 -50.74
C GLU A 70 -8.25 -28.13 -49.22
N VAL A 71 -7.63 -29.22 -48.75
CA VAL A 71 -7.36 -29.44 -47.33
C VAL A 71 -5.85 -29.58 -47.14
N VAL A 72 -5.30 -28.76 -46.27
CA VAL A 72 -3.87 -28.68 -45.99
C VAL A 72 -3.67 -29.03 -44.54
N ILE A 73 -2.83 -30.05 -44.28
CA ILE A 73 -2.45 -30.46 -42.94
C ILE A 73 -0.95 -30.21 -42.81
N GLU A 74 -0.55 -29.36 -41.87
CA GLU A 74 0.86 -29.12 -41.57
C GLU A 74 1.20 -29.66 -40.19
N ASP A 75 2.26 -30.47 -40.10
CA ASP A 75 2.87 -30.83 -38.83
C ASP A 75 3.76 -29.68 -38.34
N GLN A 76 3.30 -29.01 -37.28
CA GLN A 76 3.97 -27.88 -36.67
C GLN A 76 4.45 -28.21 -35.26
N ARG A 77 4.51 -29.49 -34.85
CA ARG A 77 4.93 -29.89 -33.49
C ARG A 77 6.34 -29.46 -33.15
N LYS A 78 7.31 -29.79 -34.01
CA LYS A 78 8.72 -29.39 -33.83
C LYS A 78 8.88 -27.87 -33.85
N GLU A 79 8.21 -27.24 -34.81
CA GLU A 79 8.16 -25.79 -34.96
C GLU A 79 7.59 -25.10 -33.69
N LEU A 80 6.52 -25.64 -33.11
CA LEU A 80 5.93 -25.16 -31.86
C LEU A 80 6.95 -25.21 -30.72
N VAL A 81 7.64 -26.35 -30.58
CA VAL A 81 8.62 -26.55 -29.50
C VAL A 81 9.80 -25.59 -29.64
N GLU A 82 10.45 -25.58 -30.80
CA GLU A 82 11.69 -24.83 -31.02
C GLU A 82 11.49 -23.32 -31.02
N GLU A 83 10.42 -22.84 -31.66
CA GLU A 83 10.24 -21.41 -31.92
C GLU A 83 9.35 -20.70 -30.90
N PHE A 84 8.53 -21.44 -30.13
CA PHE A 84 7.56 -20.86 -29.21
C PHE A 84 7.73 -21.36 -27.78
N VAL A 85 7.87 -22.68 -27.57
CA VAL A 85 8.02 -23.26 -26.23
C VAL A 85 9.39 -22.96 -25.63
N TRP A 86 10.49 -23.08 -26.39
CA TRP A 86 11.83 -22.75 -25.87
C TRP A 86 11.96 -21.30 -25.41
N PRO A 87 11.53 -20.28 -26.18
CA PRO A 87 11.47 -18.92 -25.65
C PRO A 87 10.62 -18.79 -24.37
N ALA A 88 9.55 -19.59 -24.23
CA ALA A 88 8.73 -19.59 -23.03
C ALA A 88 9.42 -20.22 -21.82
N VAL A 89 10.16 -21.32 -22.04
CA VAL A 89 11.01 -21.97 -21.01
C VAL A 89 12.12 -21.04 -20.58
N SER A 90 12.93 -20.55 -21.53
CA SER A 90 14.06 -19.68 -21.23
C SER A 90 13.61 -18.34 -20.65
N GLY A 91 12.41 -17.87 -20.97
CA GLY A 91 11.82 -16.69 -20.35
C GLY A 91 11.10 -16.95 -19.02
N ASP A 92 11.00 -18.18 -18.53
CA ASP A 92 10.19 -18.56 -17.35
C ASP A 92 8.75 -18.05 -17.37
N LEU A 93 8.16 -17.94 -18.57
CA LEU A 93 6.92 -17.22 -18.78
C LEU A 93 5.78 -17.84 -17.97
N ILE A 94 5.10 -17.00 -17.20
CA ILE A 94 3.95 -17.39 -16.39
C ILE A 94 2.99 -16.22 -16.26
N TYR A 95 1.76 -16.41 -16.72
CA TYR A 95 0.71 -15.40 -16.66
C TYR A 95 0.01 -15.42 -15.30
N GLU A 96 -0.11 -14.26 -14.68
CA GLU A 96 -0.73 -14.06 -13.35
C GLU A 96 -0.21 -15.03 -12.29
N GLY A 97 1.06 -15.41 -12.39
CA GLY A 97 1.74 -16.32 -11.47
C GLY A 97 1.26 -17.77 -11.52
N ARG A 98 0.41 -18.15 -12.50
CA ARG A 98 -0.21 -19.49 -12.54
C ARG A 98 -0.31 -20.16 -13.91
N TYR A 99 -0.58 -19.41 -14.98
CA TYR A 99 -0.87 -19.99 -16.30
C TYR A 99 0.35 -20.02 -17.21
N LEU A 100 0.72 -21.20 -17.72
CA LEU A 100 1.91 -21.42 -18.55
C LEU A 100 1.66 -21.24 -20.07
N LEU A 101 0.61 -20.49 -20.43
CA LEU A 101 0.42 -19.95 -21.79
C LEU A 101 0.25 -20.98 -22.93
N GLY A 102 -0.06 -22.25 -22.67
CA GLY A 102 -0.05 -23.30 -23.71
C GLY A 102 -0.88 -22.97 -24.96
N THR A 103 -2.13 -22.52 -24.80
CA THR A 103 -2.96 -22.04 -25.92
C THR A 103 -2.38 -20.78 -26.55
N ALA A 104 -1.93 -19.83 -25.72
CA ALA A 104 -1.41 -18.55 -26.19
C ALA A 104 -0.14 -18.69 -27.04
N LEU A 105 0.73 -19.66 -26.72
CA LEU A 105 1.93 -20.02 -27.48
C LEU A 105 1.58 -20.75 -28.79
N ALA A 106 0.54 -21.56 -28.80
CA ALA A 106 0.11 -22.29 -29.98
C ALA A 106 -0.43 -21.37 -31.08
N ARG A 107 -1.19 -20.32 -30.73
CA ARG A 107 -1.87 -19.47 -31.74
C ARG A 107 -0.92 -18.77 -32.73
N PRO A 108 0.18 -18.11 -32.33
CA PRO A 108 1.09 -17.54 -33.31
C PRO A 108 1.73 -18.61 -34.21
N CYS A 109 1.99 -19.83 -33.70
CA CYS A 109 2.43 -20.96 -34.53
C CYS A 109 1.41 -21.32 -35.63
N ILE A 110 0.13 -21.46 -35.27
CA ILE A 110 -0.95 -21.73 -36.24
C ILE A 110 -1.06 -20.59 -37.26
N VAL A 111 -0.99 -19.34 -36.81
CA VAL A 111 -1.05 -18.16 -37.69
C VAL A 111 0.10 -18.18 -38.71
N ARG A 112 1.32 -18.57 -38.31
CA ARG A 112 2.44 -18.69 -39.24
C ARG A 112 2.15 -19.70 -40.35
N GLY A 113 1.62 -20.87 -40.01
CA GLY A 113 1.17 -21.87 -40.99
C GLY A 113 0.02 -21.38 -41.87
N LEU A 114 -0.99 -20.75 -41.26
CA LEU A 114 -2.16 -20.20 -41.96
C LEU A 114 -1.75 -19.18 -43.04
N ILE A 115 -0.83 -18.26 -42.70
CA ILE A 115 -0.32 -17.26 -43.63
C ILE A 115 0.60 -17.88 -44.71
N ARG A 116 1.40 -18.90 -44.38
CA ARG A 116 2.16 -19.67 -45.39
C ARG A 116 1.21 -20.26 -46.44
N VAL A 117 0.12 -20.89 -46.01
CA VAL A 117 -0.87 -21.47 -46.91
C VAL A 117 -1.60 -20.38 -47.70
N ALA A 118 -2.03 -19.29 -47.06
CA ALA A 118 -2.69 -18.18 -47.75
C ALA A 118 -1.84 -17.61 -48.90
N ARG A 119 -0.54 -17.40 -48.66
CA ARG A 119 0.40 -16.98 -49.71
C ARG A 119 0.55 -18.01 -50.81
N ARG A 120 0.70 -19.30 -50.46
CA ARG A 120 0.86 -20.40 -51.42
C ARG A 120 -0.31 -20.49 -52.40
N VAL A 121 -1.54 -20.32 -51.90
CA VAL A 121 -2.75 -20.47 -52.71
C VAL A 121 -3.27 -19.15 -53.28
N GLY A 122 -2.57 -18.04 -53.03
CA GLY A 122 -2.99 -16.70 -53.46
C GLY A 122 -4.31 -16.24 -52.85
N ALA A 123 -4.59 -16.62 -51.59
CA ALA A 123 -5.80 -16.21 -50.89
C ALA A 123 -5.70 -14.75 -50.42
N GLY A 124 -6.73 -13.96 -50.72
CA GLY A 124 -6.89 -12.61 -50.18
C GLY A 124 -7.51 -12.60 -48.77
N PHE A 125 -8.01 -13.74 -48.31
CA PHE A 125 -8.74 -13.86 -47.04
C PHE A 125 -8.22 -15.01 -46.18
N VAL A 126 -8.28 -14.80 -44.86
CA VAL A 126 -8.13 -15.87 -43.85
C VAL A 126 -9.32 -15.84 -42.91
N SER A 127 -9.65 -16.97 -42.29
CA SER A 127 -10.76 -17.09 -41.35
C SER A 127 -10.41 -18.00 -40.17
N HIS A 128 -11.06 -17.78 -39.02
CA HIS A 128 -10.93 -18.62 -37.83
C HIS A 128 -12.26 -18.81 -37.09
N GLY A 129 -12.32 -19.81 -36.22
CA GLY A 129 -13.50 -20.13 -35.39
C GLY A 129 -13.53 -19.50 -33.99
N ALA A 130 -12.55 -18.65 -33.63
CA ALA A 130 -12.51 -18.04 -32.30
C ALA A 130 -13.73 -17.14 -32.02
N THR A 131 -14.26 -17.21 -30.79
CA THR A 131 -15.45 -16.45 -30.37
C THR A 131 -15.10 -15.00 -30.00
N GLY A 132 -16.10 -14.11 -30.03
CA GLY A 132 -15.93 -12.69 -29.69
C GLY A 132 -15.63 -12.38 -28.21
N LYS A 133 -15.65 -13.38 -27.31
CA LYS A 133 -15.32 -13.22 -25.88
C LYS A 133 -13.96 -13.83 -25.50
N GLY A 134 -13.31 -14.56 -26.40
CA GLY A 134 -12.05 -15.24 -26.16
C GLY A 134 -10.84 -14.36 -26.47
N ASN A 135 -9.67 -14.71 -25.94
CA ASN A 135 -8.41 -14.04 -26.32
C ASN A 135 -7.91 -14.49 -27.70
N ASP A 136 -8.31 -15.69 -28.16
CA ASP A 136 -7.79 -16.26 -29.39
C ASP A 136 -8.12 -15.45 -30.64
N GLN A 137 -9.27 -14.74 -30.67
CA GLN A 137 -9.57 -13.81 -31.75
C GLN A 137 -8.48 -12.74 -31.90
N ILE A 138 -7.94 -12.23 -30.79
CA ILE A 138 -6.90 -11.20 -30.77
C ILE A 138 -5.59 -11.81 -31.26
N ARG A 139 -5.23 -12.99 -30.74
CA ARG A 139 -4.00 -13.71 -31.08
C ARG A 139 -3.93 -14.09 -32.55
N PHE A 140 -5.05 -14.54 -33.13
CA PHE A 140 -5.14 -14.83 -34.56
C PHE A 140 -5.03 -13.55 -35.39
N GLU A 141 -5.88 -12.55 -35.13
CA GLU A 141 -5.97 -11.35 -35.96
C GLU A 141 -4.70 -10.51 -35.90
N PHE A 142 -4.15 -10.25 -34.71
CA PHE A 142 -2.90 -9.50 -34.58
C PHE A 142 -1.75 -10.19 -35.32
N GLY A 143 -1.64 -11.51 -35.20
CA GLY A 143 -0.61 -12.24 -35.91
C GLY A 143 -0.81 -12.23 -37.43
N CYS A 144 -2.06 -12.33 -37.92
CA CYS A 144 -2.34 -12.28 -39.35
C CYS A 144 -1.94 -10.94 -39.94
N TYR A 145 -2.34 -9.83 -39.30
CA TYR A 145 -1.99 -8.48 -39.76
C TYR A 145 -0.49 -8.18 -39.63
N ALA A 146 0.17 -8.68 -38.59
CA ALA A 146 1.61 -8.52 -38.42
C ALA A 146 2.41 -9.27 -39.50
N LEU A 147 2.00 -10.50 -39.84
CA LEU A 147 2.72 -11.33 -40.82
C LEU A 147 2.34 -11.02 -42.27
N CYS A 148 1.12 -10.58 -42.55
CA CYS A 148 0.61 -10.29 -43.88
C CYS A 148 -0.38 -9.11 -43.86
N PRO A 149 0.10 -7.85 -43.84
CA PRO A 149 -0.74 -6.67 -43.62
C PRO A 149 -1.93 -6.51 -44.58
N ASP A 150 -1.80 -6.97 -45.82
CA ASP A 150 -2.83 -6.86 -46.86
C ASP A 150 -3.92 -7.95 -46.77
N ILE A 151 -3.78 -8.95 -45.87
CA ILE A 151 -4.76 -10.03 -45.74
C ILE A 151 -6.05 -9.51 -45.08
N GLN A 152 -7.21 -9.95 -45.57
CA GLN A 152 -8.48 -9.65 -44.93
C GLN A 152 -8.90 -10.81 -44.01
N VAL A 153 -9.13 -10.52 -42.73
CA VAL A 153 -9.61 -11.53 -41.78
C VAL A 153 -11.13 -11.56 -41.77
N ILE A 154 -11.71 -12.73 -42.03
CA ILE A 154 -13.12 -13.02 -41.83
C ILE A 154 -13.26 -13.70 -40.46
N SER A 155 -13.93 -13.03 -39.52
CA SER A 155 -14.23 -13.59 -38.20
C SER A 155 -15.74 -13.74 -38.04
N PRO A 156 -16.33 -14.90 -38.39
CA PRO A 156 -17.79 -15.11 -38.38
C PRO A 156 -18.44 -14.75 -37.03
N TRP A 157 -17.80 -15.05 -35.91
CA TRP A 157 -18.33 -14.70 -34.58
C TRP A 157 -18.35 -13.20 -34.24
N LYS A 158 -17.82 -12.34 -35.12
CA LYS A 158 -17.95 -10.88 -35.07
C LYS A 158 -18.90 -10.33 -36.13
N ASP A 159 -19.31 -11.16 -37.10
CA ASP A 159 -20.19 -10.78 -38.19
C ASP A 159 -21.66 -10.87 -37.74
N PRO A 160 -22.43 -9.76 -37.75
CA PRO A 160 -23.85 -9.76 -37.38
C PRO A 160 -24.71 -10.75 -38.17
N SER A 161 -24.36 -11.05 -39.42
CA SER A 161 -25.09 -12.02 -40.24
C SER A 161 -24.89 -13.46 -39.77
N PHE A 162 -23.78 -13.75 -39.10
CA PHE A 162 -23.48 -15.07 -38.55
C PHE A 162 -23.91 -15.19 -37.09
N TYR A 163 -23.41 -14.33 -36.19
CA TYR A 163 -23.68 -14.53 -34.75
C TYR A 163 -25.14 -14.27 -34.35
N ARG A 164 -25.92 -13.51 -35.13
CA ARG A 164 -27.37 -13.36 -34.90
C ARG A 164 -28.16 -14.56 -35.44
N ARG A 165 -27.65 -15.22 -36.49
CA ARG A 165 -28.23 -16.47 -37.04
C ARG A 165 -27.92 -17.66 -36.13
N PHE A 166 -26.74 -17.66 -35.49
CA PHE A 166 -26.26 -18.72 -34.62
C PHE A 166 -25.95 -18.17 -33.21
N PRO A 167 -26.96 -17.75 -32.43
CA PRO A 167 -26.74 -17.17 -31.10
C PRO A 167 -26.10 -18.16 -30.11
N GLY A 168 -26.23 -19.47 -30.35
CA GLY A 168 -25.61 -20.50 -29.55
C GLY A 168 -25.32 -21.79 -30.30
N ARG A 169 -24.86 -22.78 -29.52
CA ARG A 169 -24.59 -24.14 -29.99
C ARG A 169 -25.84 -24.87 -30.54
N PRO A 170 -27.06 -24.73 -29.98
CA PRO A 170 -28.24 -25.41 -30.52
C PRO A 170 -28.52 -25.07 -31.99
N GLU A 171 -28.40 -23.79 -32.36
CA GLU A 171 -28.65 -23.33 -33.74
C GLU A 171 -27.56 -23.82 -34.70
N LEU A 172 -26.31 -23.94 -34.24
CA LEU A 172 -25.24 -24.58 -35.03
C LEU A 172 -25.51 -26.06 -35.27
N PHE A 173 -26.08 -26.77 -34.30
CA PHE A 173 -26.47 -28.18 -34.49
C PHE A 173 -27.60 -28.34 -35.50
N GLU A 174 -28.59 -27.44 -35.45
CA GLU A 174 -29.67 -27.45 -36.42
C GLU A 174 -29.16 -27.13 -37.83
N TYR A 175 -28.32 -26.11 -37.96
CA TYR A 175 -27.63 -25.80 -39.21
C TYR A 175 -26.81 -26.99 -39.72
N ALA A 176 -26.06 -27.66 -38.83
CA ALA A 176 -25.30 -28.85 -39.18
C ALA A 176 -26.21 -29.97 -39.71
N ARG A 177 -27.39 -30.18 -39.14
CA ARG A 177 -28.37 -31.15 -39.64
C ARG A 177 -28.92 -30.77 -41.01
N GLN A 178 -29.27 -29.50 -41.21
CA GLN A 178 -29.82 -28.99 -42.47
C GLN A 178 -28.83 -29.09 -43.64
N HIS A 179 -27.54 -29.09 -43.36
CA HIS A 179 -26.47 -29.15 -44.35
C HIS A 179 -25.68 -30.47 -44.34
N ASP A 180 -26.25 -31.54 -43.77
CA ASP A 180 -25.65 -32.87 -43.69
C ASP A 180 -24.21 -32.89 -43.14
N ILE A 181 -23.91 -31.96 -42.23
CA ILE A 181 -22.61 -31.84 -41.57
C ILE A 181 -22.50 -32.99 -40.55
N PRO A 182 -21.49 -33.87 -40.68
CA PRO A 182 -21.32 -34.97 -39.73
C PRO A 182 -21.11 -34.44 -38.31
N LEU A 183 -22.00 -34.84 -37.40
CA LEU A 183 -21.95 -34.53 -35.98
C LEU A 183 -21.22 -35.65 -35.23
N PRO A 184 -20.46 -35.33 -34.17
CA PRO A 184 -19.90 -36.35 -33.30
C PRO A 184 -21.01 -37.24 -32.72
N ILE A 185 -20.80 -38.55 -32.70
CA ILE A 185 -21.75 -39.55 -32.18
C ILE A 185 -21.68 -39.60 -30.63
N THR A 186 -20.59 -39.11 -30.03
CA THR A 186 -20.33 -39.18 -28.59
C THR A 186 -21.11 -38.13 -27.78
N PRO A 187 -21.60 -38.48 -26.56
CA PRO A 187 -22.18 -37.52 -25.64
C PRO A 187 -21.18 -36.40 -25.34
N LYS A 188 -21.65 -35.16 -25.43
CA LYS A 188 -20.79 -33.98 -25.29
C LYS A 188 -20.31 -33.82 -23.85
N ALA A 189 -19.00 -33.60 -23.68
CA ALA A 189 -18.48 -33.10 -22.41
C ALA A 189 -19.16 -31.75 -22.08
N PRO A 190 -19.55 -31.50 -20.82
CA PRO A 190 -20.27 -30.29 -20.46
C PRO A 190 -19.37 -29.04 -20.37
N TRP A 191 -18.21 -29.04 -21.03
CA TRP A 191 -17.22 -27.97 -21.12
C TRP A 191 -16.58 -27.93 -22.53
N SER A 192 -15.81 -26.90 -22.80
CA SER A 192 -14.95 -26.75 -23.97
C SER A 192 -13.55 -27.29 -23.66
N ILE A 193 -12.89 -27.86 -24.67
CA ILE A 193 -11.53 -28.41 -24.57
C ILE A 193 -10.70 -27.82 -25.70
N ASP A 194 -9.50 -27.34 -25.39
CA ASP A 194 -8.47 -27.00 -26.37
C ASP A 194 -7.16 -27.67 -25.95
N ALA A 195 -6.68 -28.57 -26.80
CA ALA A 195 -5.54 -29.43 -26.55
C ALA A 195 -4.46 -29.21 -27.61
N ASN A 196 -3.20 -29.29 -27.18
CA ASN A 196 -2.02 -29.35 -28.02
C ASN A 196 -0.88 -30.00 -27.22
N LEU A 197 0.29 -30.13 -27.85
CA LEU A 197 1.48 -30.71 -27.25
C LEU A 197 1.94 -30.00 -25.97
N VAL A 198 1.60 -28.73 -25.75
CA VAL A 198 2.03 -27.97 -24.57
C VAL A 198 1.07 -28.16 -23.40
N HIS A 199 -0.24 -28.15 -23.66
CA HIS A 199 -1.25 -28.26 -22.60
C HIS A 199 -2.60 -28.80 -23.07
N ILE A 200 -3.47 -29.11 -22.11
CA ILE A 200 -4.93 -29.13 -22.33
C ILE A 200 -5.56 -28.06 -21.45
N SER A 201 -6.51 -27.31 -22.01
CA SER A 201 -7.35 -26.37 -21.29
C SER A 201 -8.82 -26.77 -21.32
N TYR A 202 -9.50 -26.51 -20.21
CA TYR A 202 -10.91 -26.79 -19.99
C TYR A 202 -11.61 -25.53 -19.50
N GLU A 203 -12.72 -25.16 -20.16
CA GLU A 203 -13.49 -23.96 -19.82
C GLU A 203 -14.99 -24.11 -20.16
N SER A 204 -15.80 -23.12 -19.77
CA SER A 204 -17.25 -23.07 -20.04
C SER A 204 -18.09 -24.14 -19.34
N GLY A 205 -19.41 -23.98 -19.44
CA GLY A 205 -20.40 -24.90 -18.89
C GLY A 205 -20.29 -25.00 -17.36
N ILE A 206 -20.13 -26.21 -16.80
CA ILE A 206 -20.11 -26.38 -15.34
C ILE A 206 -18.95 -25.64 -14.65
N LEU A 207 -17.88 -25.31 -15.39
CA LEU A 207 -16.70 -24.62 -14.87
C LEU A 207 -16.90 -23.10 -14.77
N GLU A 208 -17.97 -22.55 -15.35
CA GLU A 208 -18.27 -21.11 -15.31
C GLU A 208 -18.61 -20.64 -13.89
N ASP A 209 -19.18 -21.51 -13.06
CA ASP A 209 -19.31 -21.26 -11.64
C ASP A 209 -17.98 -21.60 -10.94
N PRO A 210 -17.22 -20.61 -10.43
CA PRO A 210 -15.95 -20.86 -9.75
C PRO A 210 -16.10 -21.63 -8.43
N ALA A 211 -17.32 -21.73 -7.87
CA ALA A 211 -17.57 -22.54 -6.68
C ALA A 211 -17.76 -24.04 -7.01
N THR A 212 -17.99 -24.40 -8.27
CA THR A 212 -18.16 -25.79 -8.70
C THR A 212 -16.79 -26.46 -8.86
N PRO A 213 -16.46 -27.54 -8.11
CA PRO A 213 -15.18 -28.21 -8.25
C PRO A 213 -15.03 -28.88 -9.62
N ALA A 214 -13.82 -28.88 -10.18
CA ALA A 214 -13.51 -29.63 -11.39
C ALA A 214 -13.73 -31.14 -11.14
N PRO A 215 -14.59 -31.84 -11.91
CA PRO A 215 -14.85 -33.24 -11.67
C PRO A 215 -13.61 -34.10 -11.97
N PRO A 216 -13.38 -35.24 -11.28
CA PRO A 216 -12.18 -36.05 -11.48
C PRO A 216 -11.96 -36.56 -12.92
N TYR A 217 -13.05 -36.75 -13.68
CA TYR A 217 -13.02 -37.19 -15.09
C TYR A 217 -12.77 -36.07 -16.09
N LEU A 218 -12.56 -34.82 -15.62
CA LEU A 218 -12.17 -33.70 -16.46
C LEU A 218 -10.75 -33.85 -17.01
N TYR A 219 -9.83 -34.35 -16.19
CA TYR A 219 -8.41 -34.47 -16.51
C TYR A 219 -8.17 -35.64 -17.45
N LEU A 220 -7.92 -35.33 -18.72
CA LEU A 220 -7.71 -36.33 -19.78
C LEU A 220 -6.24 -36.74 -19.92
N TRP A 221 -5.31 -35.86 -19.52
CA TRP A 221 -3.89 -36.09 -19.79
C TRP A 221 -3.11 -36.59 -18.58
N THR A 222 -3.25 -35.92 -17.45
CA THR A 222 -2.46 -36.16 -16.25
C THR A 222 -3.15 -37.19 -15.36
N THR A 223 -2.39 -38.11 -14.79
CA THR A 223 -2.91 -39.03 -13.76
C THR A 223 -3.32 -38.23 -12.53
N ASP A 224 -4.42 -38.63 -11.87
CA ASP A 224 -4.75 -38.11 -10.54
C ASP A 224 -3.56 -38.29 -9.59
N PRO A 225 -3.03 -37.24 -8.92
CA PRO A 225 -1.91 -37.35 -7.98
C PRO A 225 -2.08 -38.46 -6.92
N GLU A 226 -3.31 -38.73 -6.48
CA GLU A 226 -3.58 -39.82 -5.53
C GLU A 226 -3.32 -41.20 -6.14
N LYS A 227 -3.62 -41.36 -7.44
CA LYS A 227 -3.47 -42.60 -8.22
C LYS A 227 -2.14 -42.69 -8.98
N ALA A 228 -1.36 -41.61 -9.00
CA ALA A 228 -0.04 -41.58 -9.61
C ALA A 228 0.92 -42.61 -8.97
N PRO A 229 1.98 -43.05 -9.67
CA PRO A 229 2.89 -44.09 -9.20
C PRO A 229 3.42 -43.83 -7.78
N GLN A 230 3.58 -44.91 -7.00
CA GLN A 230 4.11 -44.86 -5.63
C GLN A 230 5.62 -44.63 -5.57
N GLN A 231 6.33 -44.92 -6.67
CA GLN A 231 7.76 -44.61 -6.81
C GLN A 231 7.90 -43.27 -7.53
N ALA A 232 8.82 -42.43 -7.06
CA ALA A 232 9.15 -41.18 -7.74
C ALA A 232 10.03 -41.45 -8.97
N GLN A 233 9.87 -40.66 -10.02
CA GLN A 233 10.75 -40.71 -11.19
C GLN A 233 11.84 -39.65 -11.07
N GLN A 234 13.09 -40.05 -11.28
CA GLN A 234 14.20 -39.10 -11.41
C GLN A 234 14.54 -38.87 -12.88
N LEU A 235 14.80 -37.61 -13.23
CA LEU A 235 15.29 -37.22 -14.55
C LEU A 235 16.28 -36.07 -14.42
N THR A 236 17.25 -36.02 -15.31
CA THR A 236 18.20 -34.90 -15.42
C THR A 236 17.92 -34.16 -16.72
N ILE A 237 17.73 -32.84 -16.62
CA ILE A 237 17.54 -31.93 -17.75
C ILE A 237 18.82 -31.11 -17.88
N THR A 238 19.51 -31.23 -19.02
CA THR A 238 20.68 -30.43 -19.36
C THR A 238 20.25 -29.29 -20.28
N PHE A 239 20.64 -28.07 -19.94
CA PHE A 239 20.40 -26.85 -20.71
C PHE A 239 21.70 -26.33 -21.33
N LYS A 240 21.56 -25.68 -22.47
CA LYS A 240 22.61 -24.88 -23.11
C LYS A 240 22.01 -23.52 -23.48
N GLU A 241 22.61 -22.46 -22.96
CA GLU A 241 22.17 -21.08 -23.21
C GLU A 241 20.66 -20.89 -22.96
N GLY A 242 20.17 -21.41 -21.83
CA GLY A 242 18.75 -21.37 -21.41
C GLY A 242 17.83 -22.34 -22.15
N VAL A 243 18.30 -23.07 -23.16
CA VAL A 243 17.48 -23.99 -23.96
C VAL A 243 17.70 -25.44 -23.54
N PRO A 244 16.64 -26.25 -23.34
CA PRO A 244 16.78 -27.68 -23.10
C PRO A 244 17.55 -28.38 -24.22
N HIS A 245 18.65 -29.04 -23.88
CA HIS A 245 19.55 -29.69 -24.83
C HIS A 245 19.53 -31.22 -24.74
N ARG A 246 19.22 -31.76 -23.55
CA ARG A 246 19.15 -33.20 -23.31
C ARG A 246 18.30 -33.51 -22.10
N VAL A 247 17.53 -34.61 -22.16
CA VAL A 247 16.85 -35.19 -21.00
C VAL A 247 17.26 -36.65 -20.84
N SER A 248 17.72 -37.02 -19.63
CA SER A 248 18.04 -38.39 -19.26
C SER A 248 17.12 -38.87 -18.14
N VAL A 249 16.51 -40.04 -18.30
CA VAL A 249 15.53 -40.60 -17.36
C VAL A 249 16.15 -41.79 -16.63
N GLU A 250 16.27 -41.68 -15.30
CA GLU A 250 16.88 -42.72 -14.50
C GLU A 250 16.02 -43.98 -14.44
N GLY A 251 16.66 -45.15 -14.49
CA GLY A 251 15.98 -46.45 -14.47
C GLY A 251 15.34 -46.86 -15.80
N GLU A 252 15.12 -45.93 -16.75
CA GLU A 252 14.59 -46.25 -18.09
C GLU A 252 15.70 -46.39 -19.16
N GLY A 253 16.91 -45.88 -18.90
CA GLY A 253 18.00 -45.87 -19.90
C GLY A 253 17.76 -44.91 -21.07
N THR A 254 16.67 -44.15 -21.03
CA THR A 254 16.28 -43.17 -22.05
C THR A 254 17.11 -41.90 -21.93
N THR A 255 17.77 -41.51 -23.02
CA THR A 255 18.39 -40.20 -23.17
C THR A 255 18.00 -39.63 -24.53
N VAL A 256 17.37 -38.45 -24.54
CA VAL A 256 16.84 -37.80 -25.74
C VAL A 256 17.49 -36.44 -25.95
N HIS A 257 17.67 -36.08 -27.22
CA HIS A 257 18.33 -34.85 -27.67
C HIS A 257 17.49 -34.04 -28.67
N ASP A 258 16.58 -34.69 -29.41
CA ASP A 258 15.68 -33.96 -30.29
C ASP A 258 14.71 -33.11 -29.47
N PRO A 259 14.50 -31.82 -29.82
CA PRO A 259 13.63 -30.93 -29.06
C PRO A 259 12.21 -31.46 -28.82
N LEU A 260 11.60 -32.09 -29.83
CA LEU A 260 10.26 -32.64 -29.71
C LEU A 260 10.27 -33.84 -28.77
N GLU A 261 11.23 -34.76 -28.91
CA GLU A 261 11.38 -35.92 -28.01
C GLU A 261 11.69 -35.51 -26.56
N ILE A 262 12.49 -34.46 -26.35
CA ILE A 262 12.74 -33.87 -25.03
C ILE A 262 11.41 -33.44 -24.41
N PHE A 263 10.63 -32.66 -25.14
CA PHE A 263 9.37 -32.12 -24.64
C PHE A 263 8.33 -33.22 -24.39
N ASP A 264 8.22 -34.19 -25.29
CA ASP A 264 7.37 -35.38 -25.14
C ASP A 264 7.77 -36.24 -23.94
N THR A 265 9.07 -36.41 -23.70
CA THR A 265 9.58 -37.14 -22.53
C THR A 265 9.17 -36.43 -21.23
N CYS A 266 9.32 -35.10 -21.18
CA CYS A 266 8.86 -34.29 -20.05
C CYS A 266 7.33 -34.37 -19.86
N ASN A 267 6.55 -34.30 -20.95
CA ASN A 267 5.10 -34.48 -20.91
C ASN A 267 4.71 -35.85 -20.35
N ARG A 268 5.28 -36.93 -20.89
CA ARG A 268 5.00 -38.30 -20.47
C ARG A 268 5.26 -38.49 -18.98
N ILE A 269 6.41 -38.04 -18.48
CA ILE A 269 6.77 -38.17 -17.07
C ILE A 269 5.88 -37.30 -16.19
N GLY A 270 5.71 -36.02 -16.55
CA GLY A 270 4.88 -35.10 -15.79
C GLY A 270 3.43 -35.58 -15.71
N ALA A 271 2.85 -36.00 -16.84
CA ALA A 271 1.49 -36.50 -16.93
C ALA A 271 1.30 -37.78 -16.10
N ARG A 272 2.21 -38.77 -16.25
CA ARG A 272 2.16 -40.02 -15.49
C ARG A 272 2.13 -39.77 -13.97
N HIS A 273 2.83 -38.75 -13.50
CA HIS A 273 2.90 -38.40 -12.08
C HIS A 273 1.90 -37.33 -11.63
N GLY A 274 1.01 -36.84 -12.49
CA GLY A 274 -0.04 -35.88 -12.13
C GLY A 274 0.41 -34.42 -12.01
N VAL A 275 1.57 -34.07 -12.56
CA VAL A 275 2.13 -32.71 -12.51
C VAL A 275 1.44 -31.77 -13.48
N GLY A 276 1.32 -30.50 -13.08
CA GLY A 276 0.93 -29.41 -13.99
C GLY A 276 -0.58 -29.16 -14.07
N ARG A 277 -1.36 -29.64 -13.09
CA ARG A 277 -2.78 -29.28 -12.94
C ARG A 277 -2.92 -27.89 -12.31
N VAL A 278 -3.67 -27.00 -12.94
CA VAL A 278 -3.90 -25.62 -12.45
C VAL A 278 -5.37 -25.23 -12.68
N ASP A 279 -6.09 -24.81 -11.64
CA ASP A 279 -7.46 -24.26 -11.72
C ASP A 279 -7.48 -22.77 -11.29
N LEU A 280 -7.61 -21.83 -12.24
CA LEU A 280 -7.53 -20.40 -11.95
C LEU A 280 -8.70 -19.58 -12.50
N VAL A 281 -8.90 -18.42 -11.88
CA VAL A 281 -9.65 -17.30 -12.45
C VAL A 281 -8.65 -16.30 -13.00
N GLU A 282 -8.65 -16.11 -14.32
CA GLU A 282 -7.74 -15.23 -15.04
C GLU A 282 -8.43 -13.97 -15.57
N ASN A 283 -7.66 -12.93 -15.84
CA ASN A 283 -8.12 -11.73 -16.51
C ASN A 283 -7.88 -11.81 -18.02
N ARG A 284 -8.96 -11.87 -18.81
CA ARG A 284 -8.87 -11.83 -20.29
C ARG A 284 -8.51 -10.44 -20.79
N SER A 285 -7.83 -10.37 -21.93
CA SER A 285 -7.43 -9.12 -22.57
C SER A 285 -8.63 -8.25 -22.97
N VAL A 286 -9.81 -8.87 -23.16
CA VAL A 286 -11.08 -8.19 -23.45
C VAL A 286 -11.77 -7.59 -22.21
N GLY A 287 -11.13 -7.65 -21.02
CA GLY A 287 -11.61 -7.00 -19.80
C GLY A 287 -12.58 -7.80 -18.93
N ILE A 288 -12.73 -9.11 -19.19
CA ILE A 288 -13.58 -10.00 -18.39
C ILE A 288 -12.75 -11.04 -17.64
N LYS A 289 -13.27 -11.53 -16.52
CA LYS A 289 -12.70 -12.69 -15.83
C LYS A 289 -13.22 -13.98 -16.44
N SER A 290 -12.38 -15.01 -16.44
CA SER A 290 -12.74 -16.35 -16.86
C SER A 290 -12.11 -17.36 -15.91
N ARG A 291 -12.83 -18.42 -15.58
CA ARG A 291 -12.22 -19.59 -14.95
C ARG A 291 -11.74 -20.57 -16.02
N GLY A 292 -10.55 -21.11 -15.83
CA GLY A 292 -9.96 -22.13 -16.68
C GLY A 292 -9.21 -23.17 -15.84
N VAL A 293 -9.34 -24.44 -16.24
CA VAL A 293 -8.58 -25.56 -15.67
C VAL A 293 -7.59 -26.03 -16.73
N TYR A 294 -6.35 -26.28 -16.35
CA TYR A 294 -5.24 -26.54 -17.26
C TYR A 294 -4.41 -27.75 -16.82
N GLU A 295 -3.89 -28.48 -17.80
CA GLU A 295 -2.91 -29.56 -17.65
C GLU A 295 -1.68 -29.24 -18.48
N THR A 296 -0.56 -28.89 -17.86
CA THR A 296 0.69 -28.48 -18.57
C THR A 296 1.91 -29.23 -18.03
N PRO A 297 1.98 -30.57 -18.18
CA PRO A 297 2.95 -31.40 -17.48
C PRO A 297 4.41 -31.12 -17.85
N GLY A 298 4.75 -31.15 -19.13
CA GLY A 298 6.14 -31.03 -19.59
C GLY A 298 6.74 -29.66 -19.31
N LEU A 299 5.99 -28.59 -19.62
CA LEU A 299 6.42 -27.22 -19.38
C LEU A 299 6.58 -26.93 -17.87
N SER A 300 5.77 -27.55 -17.00
CA SER A 300 5.93 -27.44 -15.54
C SER A 300 7.26 -28.02 -15.06
N LEU A 301 7.69 -29.17 -15.60
CA LEU A 301 9.00 -29.76 -15.29
C LEU A 301 10.14 -28.86 -15.77
N LEU A 302 10.07 -28.45 -17.04
CA LEU A 302 11.12 -27.67 -17.69
C LEU A 302 11.32 -26.32 -17.02
N ARG A 303 10.22 -25.62 -16.70
CA ARG A 303 10.27 -24.35 -15.98
C ARG A 303 10.86 -24.50 -14.58
N SER A 304 10.51 -25.57 -13.86
CA SER A 304 11.07 -25.83 -12.53
C SER A 304 12.58 -26.10 -12.59
N ALA A 305 13.08 -26.80 -13.61
CA ALA A 305 14.51 -27.02 -13.79
C ALA A 305 15.23 -25.76 -14.28
N HIS A 306 14.63 -25.01 -15.19
CA HIS A 306 15.20 -23.79 -15.77
C HIS A 306 15.45 -22.73 -14.70
N MET A 307 14.40 -22.31 -13.97
CA MET A 307 14.50 -21.33 -12.88
C MET A 307 15.58 -21.69 -11.86
N ASP A 308 15.73 -22.98 -11.58
CA ASP A 308 16.70 -23.46 -10.62
C ASP A 308 18.14 -23.30 -11.14
N LEU A 309 18.37 -23.63 -12.40
CA LEU A 309 19.68 -23.46 -13.04
C LEU A 309 20.08 -21.99 -13.15
N GLU A 310 19.13 -21.10 -13.42
CA GLU A 310 19.39 -19.66 -13.44
C GLU A 310 19.98 -19.16 -12.13
N SER A 311 19.47 -19.65 -10.99
CA SER A 311 19.95 -19.23 -9.67
C SER A 311 21.41 -19.59 -9.42
N LEU A 312 21.94 -20.59 -10.15
CA LEU A 312 23.33 -21.00 -10.10
C LEU A 312 24.22 -20.21 -11.06
N CYS A 313 23.68 -19.80 -12.21
CA CYS A 313 24.46 -19.28 -13.35
C CYS A 313 24.35 -17.76 -13.52
N MET A 314 23.27 -17.13 -13.05
CA MET A 314 22.93 -15.74 -13.36
C MET A 314 23.25 -14.79 -12.19
N ASP A 315 23.82 -13.63 -12.51
CA ASP A 315 24.03 -12.57 -11.53
C ASP A 315 22.71 -12.11 -10.88
N ARG A 316 22.78 -11.74 -9.60
CA ARG A 316 21.62 -11.37 -8.78
C ARG A 316 20.82 -10.20 -9.36
N GLU A 317 21.48 -9.15 -9.84
CA GLU A 317 20.79 -7.97 -10.36
C GLU A 317 20.28 -8.19 -11.79
N VAL A 318 21.05 -8.92 -12.61
CA VAL A 318 20.58 -9.37 -13.94
C VAL A 318 19.30 -10.20 -13.81
N LYS A 319 19.25 -11.13 -12.85
CA LYS A 319 18.07 -11.97 -12.59
C LYS A 319 16.82 -11.15 -12.28
N LYS A 320 16.92 -10.12 -11.42
CA LYS A 320 15.79 -9.24 -11.09
C LYS A 320 15.25 -8.49 -12.31
N ILE A 321 16.15 -7.98 -13.16
CA ILE A 321 15.76 -7.29 -14.40
C ILE A 321 15.11 -8.27 -15.36
N LYS A 322 15.69 -9.48 -15.50
CA LYS A 322 15.13 -10.54 -16.34
C LYS A 322 13.74 -10.94 -15.88
N ASP A 323 13.51 -11.12 -14.58
CA ASP A 323 12.19 -11.47 -14.02
C ASP A 323 11.10 -10.41 -14.33
N TYR A 324 11.47 -9.13 -14.30
CA TYR A 324 10.59 -8.05 -14.74
C TYR A 324 10.25 -8.19 -16.23
N LEU A 325 11.25 -8.40 -17.09
CA LEU A 325 11.06 -8.57 -18.53
C LEU A 325 10.26 -9.84 -18.87
N SER A 326 10.51 -10.95 -18.18
CA SER A 326 9.76 -12.20 -18.28
C SER A 326 8.28 -12.01 -17.98
N THR A 327 7.95 -11.20 -16.96
CA THR A 327 6.57 -10.83 -16.64
C THR A 327 5.92 -10.04 -17.80
N CYS A 328 6.64 -9.07 -18.36
CA CYS A 328 6.18 -8.32 -19.54
C CYS A 328 5.97 -9.24 -20.76
N MET A 329 6.91 -10.14 -21.03
CA MET A 329 6.82 -11.12 -22.10
C MET A 329 5.59 -12.03 -21.95
N ALA A 330 5.35 -12.55 -20.75
CA ALA A 330 4.19 -13.42 -20.50
C ALA A 330 2.87 -12.69 -20.79
N GLN A 331 2.77 -11.41 -20.39
CA GLN A 331 1.62 -10.56 -20.69
C GLN A 331 1.47 -10.29 -22.20
N GLN A 332 2.57 -10.02 -22.90
CA GLN A 332 2.58 -9.80 -24.35
C GLN A 332 2.09 -11.04 -25.11
N VAL A 333 2.59 -12.24 -24.76
CA VAL A 333 2.13 -13.51 -25.34
C VAL A 333 0.64 -13.72 -25.06
N TYR A 334 0.20 -13.55 -23.81
CA TYR A 334 -1.21 -13.71 -23.44
C TYR A 334 -2.13 -12.79 -24.27
N ASN A 335 -1.70 -11.55 -24.50
CA ASN A 335 -2.40 -10.52 -25.27
C ASN A 335 -2.28 -10.65 -26.80
N GLY A 336 -1.60 -11.67 -27.31
CA GLY A 336 -1.48 -11.90 -28.76
C GLY A 336 -0.45 -11.03 -29.47
N LEU A 337 0.49 -10.46 -28.73
CA LEU A 337 1.53 -9.55 -29.23
C LEU A 337 2.82 -10.28 -29.64
N TRP A 338 2.75 -11.57 -29.99
CA TRP A 338 3.94 -12.37 -30.32
C TRP A 338 4.78 -11.79 -31.48
N TYR A 339 4.13 -11.17 -32.46
CA TYR A 339 4.80 -10.59 -33.63
C TYR A 339 4.96 -9.07 -33.53
N SER A 340 4.85 -8.51 -32.33
CA SER A 340 4.99 -7.06 -32.12
C SER A 340 6.46 -6.67 -31.85
N PRO A 341 6.86 -5.43 -32.18
CA PRO A 341 8.22 -4.97 -31.94
C PRO A 341 8.59 -4.97 -30.45
N GLU A 342 7.63 -4.71 -29.56
CA GLU A 342 7.88 -4.76 -28.12
C GLU A 342 8.09 -6.18 -27.59
N PHE A 343 7.50 -7.22 -28.21
CA PHE A 343 7.82 -8.61 -27.86
C PHE A 343 9.17 -9.05 -28.42
N GLU A 344 9.52 -8.63 -29.64
CA GLU A 344 10.85 -8.88 -30.22
C GLU A 344 11.96 -8.29 -29.35
N PHE A 345 11.77 -7.05 -28.87
CA PHE A 345 12.71 -6.38 -27.98
C PHE A 345 12.85 -7.11 -26.63
N THR A 346 11.74 -7.42 -25.95
CA THR A 346 11.78 -8.11 -24.65
C THR A 346 12.38 -9.51 -24.78
N ARG A 347 12.00 -10.26 -25.82
CA ARG A 347 12.57 -11.57 -26.14
C ARG A 347 14.09 -11.50 -26.34
N SER A 348 14.57 -10.50 -27.08
CA SER A 348 16.01 -10.33 -27.33
C SER A 348 16.79 -10.02 -26.04
N CYS A 349 16.23 -9.19 -25.17
CA CYS A 349 16.83 -8.88 -23.86
C CYS A 349 16.91 -10.11 -22.97
N VAL A 350 15.83 -10.92 -22.90
CA VAL A 350 15.82 -12.17 -22.12
C VAL A 350 16.82 -13.17 -22.71
N GLN A 351 16.81 -13.41 -24.03
CA GLN A 351 17.77 -14.30 -24.67
C GLN A 351 19.21 -13.92 -24.37
N LYS A 352 19.53 -12.62 -24.27
CA LYS A 352 20.87 -12.17 -23.90
C LYS A 352 21.28 -12.59 -22.49
N ALA A 353 20.35 -12.59 -21.53
CA ALA A 353 20.60 -13.04 -20.16
C ALA A 353 20.84 -14.57 -20.10
N GLU A 354 20.20 -15.32 -20.99
CA GLU A 354 20.28 -16.78 -21.03
C GLU A 354 21.61 -17.35 -21.52
N ASN A 355 22.47 -16.54 -22.14
CA ASN A 355 23.80 -16.95 -22.64
C ASN A 355 24.68 -17.65 -21.57
N VAL A 356 24.47 -17.36 -20.29
CA VAL A 356 25.24 -17.97 -19.18
C VAL A 356 24.58 -19.22 -18.60
N VAL A 357 23.32 -19.50 -18.95
CA VAL A 357 22.50 -20.56 -18.35
C VAL A 357 22.78 -21.90 -19.06
N THR A 358 23.92 -22.50 -18.73
CA THR A 358 24.34 -23.81 -19.24
C THR A 358 24.67 -24.72 -18.07
N GLY A 359 24.13 -25.94 -18.05
CA GLY A 359 24.31 -26.86 -16.94
C GLY A 359 23.23 -27.93 -16.89
N SER A 360 23.13 -28.66 -15.78
CA SER A 360 22.17 -29.74 -15.59
C SER A 360 21.45 -29.62 -14.26
N VAL A 361 20.16 -29.96 -14.25
CA VAL A 361 19.33 -30.03 -13.05
C VAL A 361 18.68 -31.40 -12.98
N GLN A 362 18.85 -32.09 -11.86
CA GLN A 362 18.18 -33.34 -11.56
C GLN A 362 16.89 -33.05 -10.81
N LEU A 363 15.77 -33.56 -11.33
CA LEU A 363 14.45 -33.48 -10.74
C LEU A 363 14.03 -34.84 -10.20
N ARG A 364 13.23 -34.81 -9.13
CA ARG A 364 12.42 -35.92 -8.64
C ARG A 364 10.95 -35.56 -8.78
N VAL A 365 10.23 -36.33 -9.58
CA VAL A 365 8.81 -36.10 -9.92
C VAL A 365 7.95 -37.09 -9.17
N TYR A 366 7.00 -36.60 -8.37
CA TYR A 366 6.22 -37.45 -7.47
C TYR A 366 4.86 -36.84 -7.12
N LYS A 367 3.79 -37.60 -7.39
CA LYS A 367 2.40 -37.32 -6.99
C LYS A 367 2.03 -35.82 -7.06
N GLY A 368 2.00 -35.29 -8.27
CA GLY A 368 1.63 -33.91 -8.57
C GLY A 368 2.73 -32.87 -8.37
N ASN A 369 3.89 -33.27 -7.84
CA ASN A 369 4.95 -32.35 -7.45
C ASN A 369 6.26 -32.59 -8.21
N VAL A 370 7.04 -31.52 -8.29
CA VAL A 370 8.39 -31.49 -8.87
C VAL A 370 9.33 -31.02 -7.77
N PHE A 371 10.38 -31.80 -7.51
CA PHE A 371 11.40 -31.47 -6.52
C PHE A 371 12.74 -31.39 -7.21
N VAL A 372 13.46 -30.29 -7.05
CA VAL A 372 14.86 -30.23 -7.46
C VAL A 372 15.71 -31.02 -6.47
N VAL A 373 16.56 -31.91 -6.99
CA VAL A 373 17.45 -32.77 -6.19
C VAL A 373 18.85 -32.18 -6.14
N LYS A 374 19.42 -31.86 -7.30
CA LYS A 374 20.74 -31.23 -7.44
C LYS A 374 20.84 -30.46 -8.75
N ARG A 375 21.82 -29.58 -8.81
CA ARG A 375 22.15 -28.76 -9.98
C ARG A 375 23.66 -28.65 -10.12
N GLU A 376 24.13 -28.53 -11.34
CA GLU A 376 25.53 -28.32 -11.66
C GLU A 376 25.65 -27.47 -12.93
N ALA A 377 26.67 -26.63 -12.99
CA ALA A 377 26.98 -25.82 -14.17
C ALA A 377 28.51 -25.76 -14.35
N PRO A 378 29.02 -25.81 -15.59
CA PRO A 378 30.44 -25.60 -15.86
C PRO A 378 30.92 -24.21 -15.44
N ILE A 379 30.05 -23.20 -15.50
CA ILE A 379 30.29 -21.85 -15.00
C ILE A 379 29.21 -21.55 -13.96
N SER A 380 29.54 -21.80 -12.70
CA SER A 380 28.68 -21.53 -11.55
C SER A 380 29.14 -20.27 -10.84
N LEU A 381 28.20 -19.38 -10.50
CA LEU A 381 28.46 -18.23 -9.63
C LEU A 381 28.41 -18.58 -8.14
N TYR A 382 27.95 -19.80 -7.81
CA TYR A 382 27.99 -20.31 -6.45
C TYR A 382 29.42 -20.70 -6.06
N ASN A 383 29.94 -20.07 -5.01
CA ASN A 383 31.26 -20.38 -4.44
C ASN A 383 31.07 -21.07 -3.08
N GLN A 384 31.34 -22.38 -3.02
CA GLN A 384 31.17 -23.21 -1.82
C GLN A 384 32.05 -22.74 -0.65
N GLU A 385 33.26 -22.25 -0.92
CA GLU A 385 34.20 -21.82 0.12
C GLU A 385 33.76 -20.50 0.73
N LEU A 386 33.30 -19.55 -0.10
CA LEU A 386 32.86 -18.22 0.34
C LEU A 386 31.61 -18.26 1.25
N VAL A 387 30.70 -19.21 1.01
CA VAL A 387 29.46 -19.35 1.78
C VAL A 387 29.57 -20.31 2.97
N SER A 388 30.72 -20.96 3.13
CA SER A 388 30.91 -21.95 4.19
C SER A 388 30.87 -21.29 5.56
N MET A 389 30.25 -21.97 6.53
CA MET A 389 30.30 -21.60 7.94
C MET A 389 31.43 -22.31 8.68
N ASP A 390 32.03 -23.33 8.06
CA ASP A 390 33.10 -24.14 8.64
C ASP A 390 34.49 -23.52 8.40
N VAL A 391 34.63 -22.70 7.35
CA VAL A 391 35.84 -21.97 7.00
C VAL A 391 35.50 -20.51 6.70
N GLN A 392 36.37 -19.58 7.10
CA GLN A 392 36.15 -18.14 6.84
C GLN A 392 36.26 -17.79 5.35
N GLY A 393 37.11 -18.50 4.60
CA GLY A 393 37.39 -18.21 3.19
C GLY A 393 37.96 -16.80 3.00
N GLU A 394 37.67 -16.20 1.85
CA GLU A 394 38.09 -14.84 1.46
C GLU A 394 37.10 -13.74 1.91
N TYR A 395 36.03 -14.09 2.63
CA TYR A 395 35.02 -13.12 3.06
C TYR A 395 35.45 -12.40 4.35
N GLU A 396 35.54 -11.07 4.31
CA GLU A 396 35.87 -10.23 5.47
C GLU A 396 34.61 -9.79 6.22
N PRO A 397 34.30 -10.32 7.42
CA PRO A 397 33.04 -10.04 8.11
C PRO A 397 32.86 -8.57 8.52
N ILE A 398 33.96 -7.82 8.66
CA ILE A 398 33.92 -6.40 9.06
C ILE A 398 33.24 -5.52 8.00
N ASP A 399 33.33 -5.89 6.73
CA ASP A 399 32.74 -5.12 5.62
C ASP A 399 31.21 -5.14 5.68
N ALA A 400 30.62 -6.23 6.18
CA ALA A 400 29.17 -6.36 6.36
C ALA A 400 28.61 -5.28 7.31
N ALA A 401 29.37 -4.87 8.33
CA ALA A 401 28.92 -3.85 9.28
C ALA A 401 28.75 -2.48 8.61
N GLY A 402 29.68 -2.11 7.72
CA GLY A 402 29.57 -0.89 6.91
C GLY A 402 28.41 -0.97 5.92
N PHE A 403 28.33 -2.09 5.19
CA PHE A 403 27.26 -2.34 4.23
C PHE A 403 25.87 -2.24 4.84
N ILE A 404 25.63 -2.88 5.99
CA ILE A 404 24.33 -2.88 6.68
C ILE A 404 23.95 -1.46 7.12
N ARG A 405 24.87 -0.71 7.73
CA ARG A 405 24.60 0.67 8.18
C ARG A 405 24.17 1.56 7.02
N ILE A 406 24.88 1.48 5.89
CA ILE A 406 24.57 2.30 4.71
C ILE A 406 23.19 1.94 4.13
N ASN A 407 22.86 0.64 4.04
CA ASN A 407 21.56 0.22 3.49
C ASN A 407 20.38 0.53 4.43
N ALA A 408 20.60 0.58 5.74
CA ALA A 408 19.56 0.89 6.72
C ALA A 408 19.29 2.40 6.89
N GLU A 409 20.19 3.26 6.39
CA GLU A 409 20.16 4.72 6.61
C GLU A 409 18.82 5.37 6.21
N GLU A 410 18.23 4.96 5.09
CA GLU A 410 16.94 5.52 4.63
C GLU A 410 15.78 5.14 5.56
N GLU A 411 15.73 3.89 6.02
CA GLU A 411 14.72 3.41 6.94
C GLU A 411 14.86 4.08 8.32
N GLU A 412 16.09 4.22 8.79
CA GLU A 412 16.41 4.92 10.03
C GLU A 412 15.95 6.38 9.96
N ASN A 413 16.26 7.08 8.87
CA ASN A 413 15.88 8.47 8.67
C ASN A 413 14.36 8.65 8.53
N LYS A 414 13.67 7.73 7.85
CA LYS A 414 12.21 7.70 7.82
C LYS A 414 11.65 7.57 9.22
N LYS A 415 12.18 6.65 10.03
CA LYS A 415 11.71 6.42 11.40
C LYS A 415 11.93 7.64 12.31
N LYS A 416 13.11 8.26 12.25
CA LYS A 416 13.41 9.49 12.98
C LYS A 416 12.42 10.60 12.64
N LYS A 417 12.12 10.81 11.35
CA LYS A 417 11.13 11.81 10.90
C LYS A 417 9.72 11.51 11.39
N GLU A 418 9.29 10.24 11.36
CA GLU A 418 8.00 9.83 11.93
C GLU A 418 7.90 10.13 13.42
N GLU A 419 8.97 9.89 14.19
CA GLU A 419 9.03 10.18 15.62
C GLU A 419 9.08 11.68 15.93
N GLU A 420 9.84 12.46 15.17
CA GLU A 420 9.86 13.92 15.28
C GLU A 420 8.49 14.52 14.97
N ASN A 421 7.81 14.03 13.94
CA ASN A 421 6.46 14.50 13.61
C ASN A 421 5.46 14.15 14.71
N LYS A 422 5.52 12.94 15.29
CA LYS A 422 4.70 12.57 16.45
C LYS A 422 4.97 13.49 17.65
N LYS A 423 6.24 13.77 17.98
CA LYS A 423 6.60 14.69 19.06
C LYS A 423 6.06 16.10 18.80
N LYS A 424 6.21 16.62 17.59
CA LYS A 424 5.65 17.93 17.20
C LYS A 424 4.12 17.96 17.29
N GLU A 425 3.44 16.88 16.91
CA GLU A 425 1.99 16.76 17.07
C GLU A 425 1.57 16.74 18.55
N GLU A 426 2.31 16.06 19.41
CA GLU A 426 2.09 16.03 20.86
C GLU A 426 2.34 17.42 21.50
N GLU A 427 3.44 18.07 21.15
CA GLU A 427 3.77 19.44 21.60
C GLU A 427 2.70 20.45 21.15
N ASN A 428 2.25 20.37 19.89
CA ASN A 428 1.18 21.23 19.37
C ASN A 428 -0.15 21.00 20.11
N LYS A 429 -0.52 19.74 20.39
CA LYS A 429 -1.71 19.40 21.19
C LYS A 429 -1.58 19.95 22.61
N GLU A 430 -0.40 19.88 23.21
CA GLU A 430 -0.15 20.40 24.55
C GLU A 430 -0.23 21.94 24.59
N GLU A 431 0.32 22.62 23.58
CA GLU A 431 0.19 24.08 23.43
C GLU A 431 -1.25 24.51 23.20
N GLU A 432 -2.01 23.80 22.36
CA GLU A 432 -3.42 24.09 22.10
C GLU A 432 -4.26 23.92 23.38
N ASN A 433 -3.98 22.87 24.17
CA ASN A 433 -4.60 22.64 25.48
C ASN A 433 -4.21 23.74 26.49
N LYS A 434 -2.96 24.22 26.50
CA LYS A 434 -2.51 25.35 27.34
C LYS A 434 -3.21 26.65 26.94
N LYS A 435 -3.39 26.91 25.64
CA LYS A 435 -4.15 28.07 25.12
C LYS A 435 -5.62 28.01 25.55
N LYS A 436 -6.28 26.86 25.39
CA LYS A 436 -7.66 26.64 25.85
C LYS A 436 -7.83 26.90 27.36
N LYS A 437 -6.91 26.37 28.19
CA LYS A 437 -6.91 26.64 29.66
C LYS A 437 -6.74 28.13 29.99
N LYS A 438 -5.80 28.84 29.34
CA LYS A 438 -5.61 30.29 29.54
C LYS A 438 -6.84 31.10 29.12
N GLU A 439 -7.51 30.74 28.04
CA GLU A 439 -8.76 31.39 27.63
C GLU A 439 -9.89 31.18 28.67
N GLU A 440 -10.02 29.97 29.21
CA GLU A 440 -10.98 29.69 30.29
C GLU A 440 -10.68 30.47 31.57
N GLU A 441 -9.41 30.55 31.98
CA GLU A 441 -8.99 31.38 33.13
C GLU A 441 -9.25 32.87 32.90
N ASN A 442 -8.97 33.38 31.70
CA ASN A 442 -9.24 34.78 31.36
C ASN A 442 -10.75 35.06 31.34
N LYS A 443 -11.58 34.12 30.87
CA LYS A 443 -13.05 34.22 30.97
C LYS A 443 -13.51 34.23 32.44
N LYS A 444 -12.91 33.41 33.31
CA LYS A 444 -13.19 33.42 34.76
C LYS A 444 -12.78 34.74 35.42
N LYS A 445 -11.57 35.25 35.15
CA LYS A 445 -11.07 36.53 35.67
C LYS A 445 -11.93 37.71 35.23
N LYS A 446 -12.35 37.76 33.96
CA LYS A 446 -13.30 38.79 33.46
C LYS A 446 -14.63 38.74 34.22
N LYS A 447 -15.20 37.54 34.44
CA LYS A 447 -16.41 37.38 35.27
C LYS A 447 -16.21 37.84 36.71
N GLU A 448 -15.06 37.55 37.32
CA GLU A 448 -14.74 38.02 38.67
C GLU A 448 -14.56 39.54 38.75
N GLU A 449 -13.92 40.16 37.75
CA GLU A 449 -13.78 41.62 37.68
C GLU A 449 -15.11 42.32 37.47
N GLU A 450 -15.99 41.79 36.62
CA GLU A 450 -17.36 42.28 36.48
C GLU A 450 -18.13 42.17 37.80
N ASN A 451 -18.00 41.05 38.52
CA ASN A 451 -18.62 40.87 39.84
C ASN A 451 -18.03 41.83 40.89
N LYS A 452 -16.71 42.09 40.87
CA LYS A 452 -16.06 43.06 41.75
C LYS A 452 -16.48 44.49 41.43
N LYS A 453 -16.63 44.85 40.14
CA LYS A 453 -17.18 46.15 39.72
C LYS A 453 -18.60 46.35 40.22
N LYS A 454 -19.47 45.34 40.06
CA LYS A 454 -20.84 45.36 40.62
C LYS A 454 -20.85 45.56 42.13
N LYS A 455 -20.00 44.84 42.87
CA LYS A 455 -19.86 45.02 44.34
C LYS A 455 -19.34 46.42 44.72
N LYS A 456 -18.36 46.96 43.99
CA LYS A 456 -17.85 48.33 44.24
C LYS A 456 -18.90 49.40 43.94
N GLU A 457 -19.73 49.23 42.92
CA GLU A 457 -20.85 50.13 42.66
C GLU A 457 -21.89 50.09 43.80
N GLU A 458 -22.20 48.91 44.34
CA GLU A 458 -23.06 48.76 45.52
C GLU A 458 -22.45 49.41 46.77
N GLU A 459 -21.15 49.21 47.03
CA GLU A 459 -20.46 49.86 48.15
C GLU A 459 -20.39 51.38 48.00
N ASN A 460 -20.13 51.90 46.81
CA ASN A 460 -20.12 53.34 46.56
C ASN A 460 -21.52 53.95 46.74
N LYS A 461 -22.59 53.22 46.36
CA LYS A 461 -23.97 53.61 46.67
C LYS A 461 -24.21 53.63 48.19
N LYS A 462 -23.66 52.68 48.96
CA LYS A 462 -23.73 52.68 50.43
C LYS A 462 -22.92 53.84 51.05
N LYS A 463 -21.70 54.10 50.59
CA LYS A 463 -20.85 55.19 51.10
C LYS A 463 -21.44 56.57 50.83
N LYS A 464 -22.05 56.80 49.66
CA LYS A 464 -22.79 58.04 49.39
C LYS A 464 -23.93 58.24 50.39
N LYS A 465 -24.69 57.18 50.72
CA LYS A 465 -25.73 57.23 51.76
C LYS A 465 -25.14 57.53 53.16
N GLU A 466 -23.97 56.97 53.49
CA GLU A 466 -23.30 57.27 54.77
C GLU A 466 -22.74 58.69 54.86
N GLU A 467 -22.18 59.23 53.78
CA GLU A 467 -21.68 60.61 53.75
C GLU A 467 -22.81 61.64 53.89
N GLU A 468 -23.96 61.41 53.25
CA GLU A 468 -25.15 62.21 53.48
C GLU A 468 -25.58 62.17 54.95
N ASN A 469 -25.54 60.99 55.58
CA ASN A 469 -25.85 60.86 57.00
C ASN A 469 -24.80 61.53 57.92
N LYS A 470 -23.51 61.49 57.57
CA LYS A 470 -22.43 62.17 58.32
C LYS A 470 -22.50 63.68 58.18
N LYS A 471 -22.87 64.22 57.02
CA LYS A 471 -23.13 65.67 56.84
C LYS A 471 -24.23 66.15 57.77
N LYS A 472 -25.34 65.40 57.86
CA LYS A 472 -26.42 65.68 58.81
C LYS A 472 -25.93 65.70 60.27
N LYS A 473 -25.09 64.74 60.68
CA LYS A 473 -24.51 64.72 62.04
C LYS A 473 -23.52 65.86 62.33
N LYS A 474 -22.70 66.28 61.36
CA LYS A 474 -21.74 67.38 61.55
C LYS A 474 -22.42 68.74 61.73
N GLU A 475 -23.57 68.97 61.09
CA GLU A 475 -24.38 70.15 61.33
C GLU A 475 -24.92 70.21 62.77
N GLU A 476 -25.27 69.06 63.35
CA GLU A 476 -25.69 68.96 64.76
C GLU A 476 -24.54 69.21 65.74
N GLU A 477 -23.33 68.68 65.47
CA GLU A 477 -22.16 68.89 66.34
C GLU A 477 -21.63 70.32 66.32
N ASN A 478 -21.65 71.01 65.18
CA ASN A 478 -21.24 72.41 65.09
C ASN A 478 -22.17 73.33 65.91
N LYS A 479 -23.46 72.99 66.03
CA LYS A 479 -24.37 73.68 66.95
C LYS A 479 -23.99 73.46 68.42
N LYS A 480 -23.44 72.29 68.77
CA LYS A 480 -22.97 71.99 70.13
C LYS A 480 -21.66 72.72 70.48
N LYS A 481 -20.67 72.78 69.58
CA LYS A 481 -19.37 73.42 69.86
C LYS A 481 -19.46 74.94 70.10
N LYS A 482 -20.37 75.64 69.42
CA LYS A 482 -20.61 77.08 69.69
C LYS A 482 -21.04 77.35 71.13
N LYS A 483 -21.77 76.42 71.77
CA LYS A 483 -22.17 76.53 73.19
C LYS A 483 -21.02 76.31 74.18
N GLU A 484 -19.97 75.56 73.81
CA GLU A 484 -18.84 75.28 74.69
C GLU A 484 -17.78 76.39 74.71
N GLU A 485 -17.59 77.13 73.62
CA GLU A 485 -16.61 78.23 73.55
C GLU A 485 -16.98 79.41 74.45
N GLU A 486 -18.28 79.73 74.61
CA GLU A 486 -18.74 80.75 75.56
C GLU A 486 -18.37 80.39 77.01
N ASN A 487 -18.44 79.11 77.36
CA ASN A 487 -18.11 78.64 78.72
C ASN A 487 -16.60 78.68 79.01
N LYS A 488 -15.74 78.52 78.00
CA LYS A 488 -14.27 78.61 78.18
C LYS A 488 -13.76 80.04 78.39
N LYS A 489 -14.45 81.05 77.88
CA LYS A 489 -14.07 82.46 78.08
C LYS A 489 -14.17 82.88 79.55
N LYS A 490 -15.19 82.40 80.28
CA LYS A 490 -15.40 82.71 81.71
C LYS A 490 -14.30 82.15 82.63
N LYS A 491 -13.71 81.00 82.30
CA LYS A 491 -12.66 80.37 83.15
C LYS A 491 -11.29 81.07 83.09
N LYS A 492 -10.97 81.80 82.02
CA LYS A 492 -9.65 82.44 81.86
C LYS A 492 -9.45 83.71 82.70
N GLU A 493 -10.53 84.36 83.15
CA GLU A 493 -10.42 85.54 84.03
C GLU A 493 -10.07 85.20 85.48
N GLU A 494 -10.44 84.01 85.97
CA GLU A 494 -10.16 83.59 87.35
C GLU A 494 -8.69 83.23 87.59
N GLU A 495 -8.00 82.65 86.60
CA GLU A 495 -6.59 82.25 86.74
C GLU A 495 -5.62 83.45 86.84
N ASN A 496 -5.93 84.58 86.20
CA ASN A 496 -5.07 85.77 86.23
C ASN A 496 -5.05 86.45 87.61
N LYS A 497 -6.07 86.28 88.45
CA LYS A 497 -6.06 86.78 89.83
C LYS A 497 -5.13 85.99 90.75
N LYS A 498 -4.83 84.72 90.43
CA LYS A 498 -4.01 83.85 91.29
C LYS A 498 -2.51 84.14 91.20
N LYS A 499 -2.01 84.54 90.02
CA LYS A 499 -0.57 84.80 89.80
C LYS A 499 -0.02 86.05 90.49
N LYS A 500 -0.85 87.07 90.78
CA LYS A 500 -0.38 88.29 91.47
C LYS A 500 -0.09 88.10 92.97
N LYS A 501 -0.62 87.04 93.61
CA LYS A 501 -0.42 86.79 95.06
C LYS A 501 0.89 86.07 95.40
N GLU A 502 1.55 85.43 94.43
CA GLU A 502 2.80 84.68 94.69
C GLU A 502 4.07 85.55 94.66
N GLU A 503 4.05 86.71 93.99
CA GLU A 503 5.21 87.61 93.93
C GLU A 503 5.43 88.44 95.21
N GLU A 504 4.39 88.76 95.99
CA GLU A 504 4.54 89.50 97.25
C GLU A 504 5.18 88.68 98.37
N ASN A 505 4.99 87.36 98.39
CA ASN A 505 5.53 86.50 99.44
C ASN A 505 7.04 86.22 99.30
N LYS A 506 7.64 86.51 98.14
CA LYS A 506 9.07 86.29 97.91
C LYS A 506 9.95 87.44 98.43
N LYS A 507 9.41 88.66 98.54
CA LYS A 507 10.14 89.84 99.06
C LYS A 507 10.27 89.89 100.59
N LYS A 508 9.39 89.23 101.35
CA LYS A 508 9.43 89.25 102.82
C LYS A 508 10.51 88.35 103.44
N LYS A 509 11.09 87.41 102.69
CA LYS A 509 12.11 86.48 103.21
C LYS A 509 13.56 87.01 103.14
N GLU A 510 13.82 88.07 102.37
CA GLU A 510 15.17 88.65 102.25
C GLU A 510 15.49 89.74 103.31
N GLU A 511 14.49 90.25 104.05
CA GLU A 511 14.71 91.25 105.12
C GLU A 511 15.11 90.63 106.48
N GLU A 512 14.80 89.36 106.74
CA GLU A 512 15.12 88.72 108.03
C GLU A 512 16.57 88.20 108.15
N GLU A 513 17.25 87.90 107.03
CA GLU A 513 18.65 87.45 107.06
C GLU A 513 19.66 88.60 107.26
N ASN A 514 19.30 89.84 106.92
CA ASN A 514 20.17 91.00 107.10
C ASN A 514 20.16 91.59 108.53
N LYS A 515 19.24 91.16 109.40
CA LYS A 515 19.16 91.66 110.79
C LYS A 515 20.06 90.89 111.76
N LYS A 516 20.35 89.61 111.48
CA LYS A 516 21.20 88.75 112.34
C LYS A 516 22.71 88.97 112.21
N LYS A 517 23.18 89.67 111.16
CA LYS A 517 24.62 89.99 110.98
C LYS A 517 25.08 91.29 111.64
N LYS A 518 24.17 92.10 112.22
CA LYS A 518 24.51 93.38 112.90
C LYS A 518 24.65 93.28 114.43
N GLU A 519 24.30 92.15 115.05
CA GLU A 519 24.36 91.97 116.50
C GLU A 519 25.68 91.36 117.01
N GLU A 520 26.50 90.74 116.14
CA GLU A 520 27.80 90.18 116.54
C GLU A 520 28.97 91.19 116.51
N GLU A 521 28.84 92.33 115.82
CA GLU A 521 29.90 93.37 115.77
C GLU A 521 29.86 94.37 116.94
N ASN A 522 28.73 94.51 117.64
CA ASN A 522 28.59 95.46 118.76
C ASN A 522 29.05 94.92 120.12
N LYS A 523 29.40 93.63 120.20
CA LYS A 523 29.90 92.99 121.43
C LYS A 523 31.41 93.17 121.65
N LYS A 524 32.15 93.71 120.67
CA LYS A 524 33.62 93.88 120.71
C LYS A 524 34.11 95.32 120.94
N LYS A 525 33.22 96.30 121.14
CA LYS A 525 33.58 97.74 121.30
C LYS A 525 33.11 98.39 122.61
N LYS A 526 32.55 97.63 123.55
CA LYS A 526 32.06 98.16 124.84
C LYS A 526 32.88 97.75 126.08
N GLU A 527 33.95 96.98 125.91
CA GLU A 527 34.87 96.63 127.00
C GLU A 527 36.08 97.59 127.13
N GLU A 528 36.28 98.54 126.20
CA GLU A 528 37.45 99.48 126.24
C GLU A 528 37.11 100.92 126.65
N LYS A 529 35.91 101.22 127.15
CA LYS A 529 35.57 102.56 127.67
C LYS A 529 34.92 102.52 129.05
N LYS A 530 35.53 101.73 129.94
CA LYS A 530 35.21 101.68 131.37
C LYS A 530 36.41 101.96 132.27
N GLU A 531 37.42 102.69 131.76
CA GLU A 531 38.53 103.17 132.59
C GLU A 531 38.74 104.69 132.60
N GLU A 532 37.96 105.50 131.86
CA GLU A 532 38.16 106.96 131.88
C GLU A 532 37.11 107.79 132.63
N GLU A 533 36.00 107.22 133.11
CA GLU A 533 35.03 107.99 133.92
C GLU A 533 34.70 107.30 135.24
N ASN A 534 35.77 106.81 135.85
CA ASN A 534 35.89 106.71 137.29
C ASN A 534 36.23 108.11 137.81
N LYS A 535 35.22 108.98 137.96
CA LYS A 535 35.19 110.14 138.86
C LYS A 535 33.87 110.88 138.65
N GLU A 536 33.23 111.22 139.77
CA GLU A 536 31.87 111.77 139.90
C GLU A 536 30.79 110.66 139.87
N GLU A 537 30.84 109.68 140.76
CA GLU A 537 30.64 109.88 142.21
C GLU A 537 29.29 110.52 142.52
N ASN A 538 28.47 109.77 143.28
CA ASN A 538 27.48 110.29 144.20
C ASN A 538 26.37 111.17 143.62
N ASN A 539 25.19 110.58 143.44
CA ASN A 539 24.11 110.84 144.41
C ASN A 539 22.85 110.03 144.08
N LYS A 540 22.41 109.28 145.10
CA LYS A 540 21.01 109.16 145.55
C LYS A 540 20.05 108.41 144.61
N ASN A 541 19.61 107.23 145.04
CA ASN A 541 18.36 107.09 145.83
C ASN A 541 17.17 107.66 145.08
N GLU A 542 16.20 106.85 144.66
CA GLU A 542 15.10 106.43 145.53
C GLU A 542 13.99 105.72 144.73
N ASN A 543 13.45 104.67 145.36
CA ASN A 543 12.03 104.37 145.44
C ASN A 543 11.22 103.93 144.21
N LYS A 544 10.66 102.72 144.38
CA LYS A 544 9.21 102.42 144.29
C LYS A 544 8.62 102.43 142.88
N LYS A 545 7.65 101.60 142.52
CA LYS A 545 6.84 100.56 143.15
C LYS A 545 5.88 100.14 142.03
N GLU A 546 5.20 99.02 142.26
CA GLU A 546 3.78 98.83 141.89
C GLU A 546 3.48 98.68 140.39
N ASN A 547 2.61 97.76 139.95
CA ASN A 547 1.89 96.67 140.58
C ASN A 547 1.02 96.06 139.46
N LYS A 548 0.68 94.79 139.65
CA LYS A 548 -0.67 94.23 139.42
C LYS A 548 -1.17 93.97 137.98
N GLU A 549 -1.55 92.73 137.64
CA GLU A 549 -2.88 92.07 137.90
C GLU A 549 -3.92 92.61 136.89
N GLU A 550 -4.90 91.89 136.35
CA GLU A 550 -5.49 90.58 136.58
C GLU A 550 -6.69 90.47 135.62
N GLU A 551 -7.43 89.34 135.69
CA GLU A 551 -8.90 89.29 135.56
C GLU A 551 -9.52 89.45 134.15
N GLU A 552 -10.52 88.66 133.72
CA GLU A 552 -11.47 87.79 134.43
C GLU A 552 -12.10 86.83 133.39
N ASN A 553 -12.31 85.56 133.75
CA ASN A 553 -13.60 84.93 134.11
C ASN A 553 -14.67 84.89 133.01
#